data_AF-F3L1X1-F1
#
_entry.id   AF-F3L1X1-F1
#
_cell.length_a   1.000
_cell.length_b   1.000
_cell.length_c   1.000
_cell.angle_alpha   90.00
_cell.angle_beta   90.00
_cell.angle_gamma   90.00
#
_symmetry.space_group_name_H-M   'P 1'
#
loop_
_entity.id
_entity.type
_entity.pdbx_description
1 polymer ?
#
loop_
_entity_poly.entity_id
_entity_poly.type
_entity_poly.pdbx_seq_one_letter_code
_entity_poly.pdbx_strand_id
1 'polypeptide(L)' 'MSPTAKMIGLVLSAVMFAFSAYMYTQTGDWVSAVFALGSVGYGLFFIGDTVNRLRKGD' A
#
# COMPACT_ATOMS: atom_id res chain seq x y z
N MET A 1 12.57 10.66 -1.34
CA MET A 1 11.13 10.97 -1.24
C MET A 1 10.87 11.82 -0.01
N SER A 2 10.13 12.92 -0.14
CA SER A 2 9.72 13.73 1.00
C SER A 2 8.76 12.95 1.92
N PRO A 3 8.69 13.26 3.22
CA PRO A 3 7.75 12.62 4.16
C PRO A 3 6.30 12.69 3.66
N THR A 4 5.91 13.84 3.09
CA THR A 4 4.58 14.07 2.51
C THR A 4 4.30 13.12 1.35
N ALA A 5 5.25 12.93 0.42
CA ALA A 5 5.06 12.04 -0.72
C ALA A 5 4.88 10.57 -0.31
N LYS A 6 5.50 10.15 0.80
CA LYS A 6 5.31 8.80 1.36
C LYS A 6 3.96 8.64 2.03
N MET A 7 3.53 9.64 2.79
CA MET A 7 2.22 9.62 3.44
C MET A 7 1.11 9.54 2.40
N ILE A 8 1.22 10.34 1.34
CA ILE A 8 0.30 10.28 0.19
C ILE A 8 0.35 8.89 -0.46
N GLY A 9 1.53 8.35 -0.73
CA GLY A 9 1.68 7.00 -1.30
C GLY A 9 1.06 5.90 -0.44
N LEU A 10 1.20 5.98 0.88
CA LEU A 10 0.64 5.02 1.83
C LEU A 10 -0.88 5.11 1.89
N VAL A 11 -1.44 6.33 1.92
CA VAL A 11 -2.89 6.54 1.89
C VAL A 11 -3.48 6.03 0.58
N LEU A 12 -2.88 6.36 -0.57
CA LEU A 12 -3.33 5.88 -1.87
C LEU A 12 -3.27 4.36 -1.97
N SER A 13 -2.18 3.75 -1.48
CA SER A 13 -2.03 2.29 -1.43
C SER A 13 -3.09 1.63 -0.54
N ALA A 14 -3.41 2.21 0.62
CA ALA A 14 -4.46 1.69 1.50
C ALA A 14 -5.85 1.78 0.88
N VAL A 15 -6.18 2.92 0.24
CA VAL A 15 -7.46 3.10 -0.47
C VAL A 15 -7.58 2.11 -1.62
N MET A 16 -6.51 1.96 -2.41
CA MET A 16 -6.48 1.00 -3.53
C MET A 16 -6.66 -0.43 -3.05
N PHE A 17 -5.98 -0.82 -1.96
CA PHE A 17 -6.16 -2.13 -1.36
C PHE A 17 -7.60 -2.39 -0.95
N ALA A 18 -8.20 -1.48 -0.19
CA ALA A 18 -9.57 -1.62 0.30
C ALA A 18 -10.57 -1.71 -0.87
N PHE A 19 -10.41 -0.86 -1.88
CA PHE A 19 -11.26 -0.87 -3.07
C PHE A 19 -11.11 -2.15 -3.89
N SER A 20 -9.88 -2.56 -4.20
CA SER A 20 -9.62 -3.76 -5.00
C SER A 20 -10.00 -5.05 -4.27
N ALA A 21 -9.79 -5.11 -2.95
CA ALA A 21 -10.23 -6.24 -2.14
C ALA A 21 -11.77 -6.36 -2.14
N TYR A 22 -12.47 -5.23 -1.95
CA TYR A 22 -13.93 -5.20 -2.05
C TYR A 22 -14.41 -5.60 -3.46
N MET A 23 -13.80 -5.07 -4.51
CA MET A 23 -14.16 -5.43 -5.88
C MET A 23 -13.95 -6.92 -6.14
N TYR A 24 -12.86 -7.50 -5.66
CA TYR A 24 -12.61 -8.93 -5.80
C TYR A 24 -13.71 -9.78 -5.15
N THR A 25 -14.21 -9.41 -3.97
CA THR A 25 -15.31 -10.15 -3.33
C THR A 25 -16.63 -10.02 -4.07
N GLN A 26 -16.85 -8.91 -4.79
CA GLN A 26 -18.08 -8.66 -5.53
C GLN A 26 -18.07 -9.26 -6.95
N THR A 27 -16.94 -9.23 -7.65
CA THR A 27 -16.87 -9.60 -9.07
C THR A 27 -16.12 -10.91 -9.32
N GLY A 28 -15.29 -11.37 -8.38
CA GLY A 28 -14.40 -12.51 -8.59
C GLY A 28 -13.28 -12.26 -9.62
N ASP A 29 -13.07 -11.00 -10.03
CA ASP A 29 -12.09 -10.66 -11.07
C ASP A 29 -10.65 -10.76 -10.56
N TRP A 30 -9.85 -11.63 -11.19
CA TRP A 30 -8.45 -11.84 -10.85
C TRP A 30 -7.60 -10.57 -10.98
N VAL A 31 -7.97 -9.63 -11.84
CA VAL A 31 -7.26 -8.34 -11.96
C VAL A 31 -7.34 -7.55 -10.66
N SER A 32 -8.52 -7.54 -10.02
CA SER A 32 -8.74 -6.89 -8.72
C SER A 32 -7.85 -7.51 -7.63
N ALA A 33 -7.67 -8.84 -7.65
CA ALA A 33 -6.77 -9.52 -6.73
C ALA A 33 -5.30 -9.10 -6.93
N VAL A 34 -4.85 -8.92 -8.17
CA VAL A 34 -3.49 -8.44 -8.47
C VAL A 34 -3.28 -7.03 -7.94
N PHE A 35 -4.24 -6.13 -8.11
CA PHE A 35 -4.16 -4.77 -7.56
C PHE A 35 -4.18 -4.74 -6.03
N ALA A 36 -4.97 -5.61 -5.39
CA ALA A 36 -4.96 -5.76 -3.94
C ALA A 36 -3.58 -6.25 -3.45
N LEU A 37 -3.04 -7.32 -4.04
CA LEU A 37 -1.72 -7.85 -3.69
C LEU A 37 -0.59 -6.84 -3.94
N GLY A 38 -0.62 -6.15 -5.08
CA GLY A 38 0.33 -5.08 -5.40
C GLY A 38 0.29 -3.94 -4.37
N SER A 39 -0.90 -3.58 -3.91
CA SER A 39 -1.08 -2.57 -2.87
C SER A 39 -0.48 -3.00 -1.53
N VAL A 40 -0.59 -4.29 -1.16
CA VAL A 40 0.11 -4.83 0.02
C VAL A 40 1.62 -4.70 -0.13
N GLY A 41 2.17 -5.03 -1.30
CA GLY A 41 3.60 -4.89 -1.58
C GLY A 41 4.11 -3.47 -1.39
N TYR A 42 3.38 -2.48 -1.91
CA TYR A 42 3.70 -1.06 -1.70
C TYR A 42 3.56 -0.64 -0.24
N GLY A 43 2.50 -1.06 0.45
CA GLY A 43 2.32 -0.80 1.88
C GLY A 43 3.50 -1.28 2.72
N LEU A 44 3.94 -2.53 2.49
CA LEU A 44 5.10 -3.11 3.16
C LEU A 44 6.41 -2.36 2.84
N PHE A 45 6.60 -1.93 1.60
CA PHE A 45 7.76 -1.13 1.21
C PHE A 45 7.84 0.21 1.97
N PHE A 46 6.72 0.94 2.05
CA PHE A 46 6.67 2.22 2.76
C PHE A 46 6.78 2.07 4.29
N ILE A 47 6.18 1.03 4.86
CA ILE A 47 6.33 0.69 6.28
C ILE A 47 7.78 0.32 6.57
N GLY A 48 8.40 -0.53 5.75
CA GLY A 48 9.79 -0.95 5.92
C GLY A 48 10.77 0.23 5.86
N ASP A 49 10.59 1.16 4.93
CA ASP A 49 11.43 2.37 4.87
C ASP A 49 11.20 3.29 6.08
N THR A 50 9.97 3.40 6.57
CA THR A 50 9.65 4.18 7.77
C THR A 50 10.26 3.56 9.03
N VAL A 51 10.13 2.24 9.21
CA VAL A 51 10.72 1.49 10.31
C VAL A 51 12.24 1.56 10.27
N ASN A 52 12.86 1.44 9.09
CA ASN A 52 14.31 1.57 8.94
C ASN A 52 14.81 2.97 9.29
N ARG A 53 14.04 4.02 9.00
CA ARG A 53 14.36 5.40 9.41
C ARG A 53 14.25 5.58 10.92
N LEU A 54 13.18 5.10 11.53
CA LEU A 54 13.02 5.11 12.99
C LEU A 54 14.15 4.35 13.69
N ARG A 55 14.60 3.24 13.09
CA ARG A 55 15.70 2.42 13.62
C ARG A 55 17.07 3.06 13.41
N LYS A 56 17.23 3.89 12.38
CA LYS A 56 18.49 4.61 12.12
C LYS A 56 18.67 5.86 12.97
N GLY A 57 17.60 6.36 13.60
CA GLY A 57 17.64 7.63 14.31
C GLY A 57 17.89 8.79 13.35
N ASP A 58 17.60 10.00 13.80
CA ASP A 58 18.11 11.22 13.17
C ASP A 58 19.64 11.20 13.00
#